data_AF-A0A965U2W1-F1
#
_entry.id   AF-A0A965U2W1-F1
#
_cell.length_a   1.000
_cell.length_b   1.000
_cell.length_c   1.000
_cell.angle_alpha   90.00
_cell.angle_beta   90.00
_cell.angle_gamma   90.00
#
_symmetry.space_group_name_H-M   'P 1'
#
loop_
_entity.id
_entity.type
_entity.pdbx_description
1 polymer ?
#
loop_
_entity_poly.entity_id
_entity_poly.type
_entity_poly.pdbx_seq_one_letter_code
_entity_poly.pdbx_strand_id
1 'polypeptide(L)' 'MLDKVITEKQAFSREQLVIDGRDLIALGAVGDQIGRLMAVIVDAVITGRCRNERSALLAFSQRVLDSWNV' A
#
# COMPACT_ATOMS: atom_id res chain seq x y z
N MET A 1 31.78 8.03 -18.27
CA MET A 1 30.44 7.73 -18.82
C MET A 1 30.14 6.30 -18.42
N LEU A 2 29.39 6.09 -17.34
CA LEU A 2 28.94 4.79 -16.84
C LEU A 2 27.76 5.03 -15.89
N ASP A 3 26.58 4.69 -16.41
CA ASP A 3 25.45 4.10 -15.68
C ASP A 3 25.03 4.76 -14.36
N LYS A 4 24.41 5.93 -14.47
CA LYS A 4 23.32 6.29 -13.56
C LYS A 4 22.11 5.45 -13.93
N VAL A 5 22.13 4.17 -13.57
CA VAL A 5 20.89 3.41 -13.36
C VAL A 5 20.27 4.01 -12.12
N ILE A 6 19.58 5.14 -12.31
CA ILE A 6 18.57 5.58 -11.37
C ILE A 6 17.58 4.42 -11.42
N THR A 7 17.71 3.51 -10.46
CA THR A 7 16.63 2.63 -10.08
C THR A 7 15.56 3.57 -9.57
N GLU A 8 14.79 4.14 -10.50
CA GLU A 8 13.51 4.74 -10.24
C GLU A 8 12.58 3.59 -9.85
N LYS A 9 12.84 2.97 -8.69
CA LYS A 9 11.77 2.80 -7.74
C LYS A 9 11.34 4.23 -7.48
N GLN A 10 10.47 4.77 -8.33
CA GLN A 10 9.69 5.94 -7.97
C GLN A 10 9.18 5.60 -6.59
N ALA A 11 9.75 6.24 -5.58
CA ALA A 11 9.23 6.19 -4.25
C ALA A 11 7.88 6.85 -4.41
N PHE A 12 6.86 6.05 -4.74
CA PHE A 12 5.49 6.40 -4.43
C PHE A 12 5.50 6.48 -2.91
N SER A 13 5.85 7.66 -2.44
CA SER A 13 5.93 7.99 -1.04
C SER A 13 4.54 7.71 -0.48
N ARG A 14 4.49 7.14 0.72
CA ARG A 14 3.26 6.88 1.48
C ARG A 14 2.34 8.12 1.55
N GLU A 15 2.90 9.31 1.33
CA GLU A 15 2.25 10.61 1.22
C GLU A 15 1.28 10.79 0.04
N GLN A 16 1.33 9.92 -0.98
CA GLN A 16 0.41 10.00 -2.12
C GLN A 16 -0.84 9.10 -1.96
N LEU A 17 -0.86 8.17 -1.01
CA LEU A 17 -2.05 7.35 -0.79
C LEU A 17 -3.19 8.17 -0.22
N VAL A 18 -4.40 7.96 -0.73
CA VAL A 18 -5.62 8.57 -0.19
C VAL A 18 -5.99 8.02 1.19
N ILE A 19 -5.40 6.89 1.59
CA ILE A 19 -5.58 6.28 2.93
C ILE A 19 -4.29 6.37 3.75
N ASP A 20 -4.45 6.48 5.06
CA ASP A 20 -3.34 6.52 6.02
C ASP A 20 -3.30 5.29 6.94
N GLY A 21 -2.34 5.28 7.89
CA GLY A 21 -2.22 4.18 8.83
C GLY A 21 -3.41 4.06 9.80
N ARG A 22 -4.14 5.16 10.06
CA ARG A 22 -5.32 5.16 10.93
C ARG A 22 -6.50 4.48 10.24
N ASP A 23 -6.66 4.68 8.94
CA ASP A 23 -7.65 3.93 8.15
C ASP A 23 -7.41 2.42 8.25
N LEU A 24 -6.15 1.98 8.19
CA LEU A 24 -5.78 0.56 8.30
C LEU A 24 -6.00 0.02 9.72
N ILE A 25 -5.72 0.82 10.75
CA ILE A 25 -6.03 0.46 12.15
C ILE A 25 -7.55 0.29 12.34
N ALA A 26 -8.36 1.15 11.72
CA ALA A 26 -9.82 1.03 11.77
C ALA A 26 -10.35 -0.23 11.07
N LEU A 27 -9.62 -0.78 10.10
CA LEU A 27 -9.89 -2.08 9.47
C LEU A 27 -9.41 -3.28 10.31
N GLY A 28 -8.68 -3.04 11.41
CA GLY A 28 -8.17 -4.09 12.30
C GLY A 28 -6.70 -4.47 12.08
N ALA A 29 -5.95 -3.73 11.25
CA ALA A 29 -4.51 -3.94 11.14
C ALA A 29 -3.79 -3.45 12.40
N VAL A 30 -2.87 -4.27 12.96
CA VAL A 30 -2.12 -3.91 14.17
C VAL A 30 -0.61 -4.08 14.01
N GLY A 31 0.15 -3.18 14.62
CA GLY A 31 1.62 -3.23 14.67
C GLY A 31 2.27 -3.37 13.28
N ASP A 32 3.13 -4.37 13.13
CA ASP A 32 3.89 -4.63 11.89
C ASP A 32 3.00 -4.92 10.66
N GLN A 33 1.76 -5.36 10.87
CA GLN A 33 0.81 -5.60 9.77
C GLN A 33 0.51 -4.30 9.00
N ILE A 34 0.46 -3.16 9.68
CA ILE A 34 0.16 -1.86 9.04
C ILE A 34 1.24 -1.52 8.01
N GLY A 35 2.51 -1.69 8.38
CA GLY A 35 3.65 -1.43 7.50
C GLY A 35 3.68 -2.37 6.29
N ARG A 36 3.45 -3.68 6.51
CA ARG A 36 3.31 -4.65 5.42
C ARG A 36 2.14 -4.30 4.50
N LEU A 37 1.00 -3.93 5.06
CA LEU A 37 -0.21 -3.68 4.29
C LEU A 37 -0.05 -2.44 3.42
N MET A 38 0.53 -1.38 3.97
CA MET A 38 0.92 -0.20 3.18
C MET A 38 1.87 -0.57 2.03
N ALA A 39 2.88 -1.42 2.26
CA ALA A 39 3.78 -1.82 1.19
C ALA A 39 3.05 -2.56 0.04
N VAL A 40 2.12 -3.45 0.38
CA VAL A 40 1.30 -4.18 -0.61
C VAL A 40 0.37 -3.24 -1.38
N ILE A 41 -0.26 -2.29 -0.68
CA ILE A 41 -1.15 -1.30 -1.31
C ILE A 41 -0.36 -0.40 -2.26
N VAL A 42 0.79 0.11 -1.83
CA VAL A 42 1.67 0.93 -2.67
C VAL A 42 2.07 0.18 -3.94
N ASP A 43 2.50 -1.08 -3.81
CA ASP A 43 2.84 -1.92 -4.96
C ASP A 43 1.64 -2.13 -5.91
N ALA A 44 0.45 -2.37 -5.36
CA ALA A 44 -0.77 -2.53 -6.14
C ALA A 44 -1.17 -1.25 -6.90
N VAL A 45 -0.93 -0.07 -6.33
CA VAL A 45 -1.18 1.22 -6.99
C VAL A 45 -0.16 1.49 -8.08
N ILE A 46 1.13 1.26 -7.80
CA ILE A 46 2.23 1.41 -8.79
C ILE A 46 2.01 0.50 -10.00
N THR A 47 1.62 -0.75 -9.75
CA THR A 47 1.39 -1.76 -10.79
C THR A 47 0.06 -1.57 -11.53
N GLY A 48 -0.75 -0.58 -11.15
CA GLY A 48 -2.08 -0.32 -11.74
C GLY A 48 -3.16 -1.35 -11.37
N ARG A 49 -2.90 -2.24 -10.40
CA ARG A 49 -3.87 -3.23 -9.90
C ARG A 49 -4.94 -2.61 -9.02
N CYS A 50 -4.66 -1.49 -8.37
CA CYS A 50 -5.60 -0.76 -7.54
C CYS A 50 -5.56 0.73 -7.87
N ARG A 51 -6.73 1.36 -7.98
CA ARG A 51 -6.82 2.82 -8.07
C ARG A 51 -6.49 3.44 -6.71
N ASN A 52 -5.84 4.59 -6.73
CA ASN A 52 -5.59 5.40 -5.54
C ASN A 52 -6.87 6.14 -5.10
N GLU A 53 -7.92 5.40 -4.79
CA GLU A 53 -9.21 5.91 -4.34
C GLU A 53 -9.54 5.28 -2.99
N ARG A 54 -10.05 6.09 -2.04
CA ARG A 54 -10.28 5.64 -0.66
C ARG A 54 -11.03 4.32 -0.59
N SER A 55 -12.18 4.21 -1.26
CA SER A 55 -13.01 3.01 -1.24
C SER A 55 -12.33 1.79 -1.87
N ALA A 56 -11.58 1.99 -2.96
CA ALA A 56 -10.86 0.92 -3.64
C ALA A 56 -9.70 0.38 -2.77
N LEU A 57 -8.93 1.29 -2.17
CA LEU A 57 -7.82 0.94 -1.29
C LEU A 57 -8.31 0.26 -0.01
N LEU A 58 -9.39 0.74 0.61
CA LEU A 58 -9.98 0.10 1.79
C LEU A 58 -10.48 -1.31 1.48
N ALA A 59 -11.22 -1.48 0.38
CA ALA A 59 -11.71 -2.81 -0.03
C ALA A 59 -10.55 -3.78 -0.34
N PHE A 60 -9.49 -3.30 -1.00
CA PHE A 60 -8.29 -4.08 -1.25
C PHE A 60 -7.57 -4.43 0.06
N SER A 61 -7.42 -3.46 0.96
CA SER A 61 -6.79 -3.64 2.28
C SER A 61 -7.51 -4.69 3.11
N GLN A 62 -8.84 -4.67 3.14
CA GLN A 62 -9.64 -5.66 3.85
C GLN A 62 -9.39 -7.07 3.31
N ARG A 63 -9.43 -7.27 1.98
CA ARG A 63 -9.16 -8.59 1.38
C ARG A 63 -7.77 -9.12 1.71
N VAL A 64 -6.76 -8.24 1.71
CA VAL A 64 -5.39 -8.62 2.06
C VAL A 64 -5.30 -8.97 3.54
N LEU A 65 -5.92 -8.20 4.43
CA LEU A 65 -6.00 -8.52 5.87
C LEU A 65 -6.70 -9.85 6.12
N ASP A 66 -7.83 -10.10 5.47
CA ASP A 66 -8.57 -11.36 5.57
C ASP A 66 -7.70 -12.54 5.14
N SER A 67 -6.84 -12.36 4.12
CA SER A 67 -5.90 -13.39 3.67
C SER A 67 -4.75 -13.67 4.64
N TRP A 68 -4.47 -12.76 5.59
CA TRP A 68 -3.42 -12.91 6.61
C TRP A 68 -3.93 -13.48 7.93
N ASN A 69 -5.25 -13.51 8.12
CA ASN A 69 -5.91 -14.07 9.31
C ASN A 69 -6.33 -15.54 9.13
N VAL A 70 -5.87 -16.20 8.06
CA VAL A 70 -6.02 -17.65 7.78
C VAL A 70 -4.77 -18.39 8.21
#